data_AF-A0A3D0MT96-F1
#
_entry.id   AF-A0A3D0MT96-F1
#
_cell.length_a   1.000
_cell.length_b   1.000
_cell.length_c   1.000
_cell.angle_alpha   90.00
_cell.angle_beta   90.00
_cell.angle_gamma   90.00
#
_symmetry.space_group_name_H-M   'P 1'
#
loop_
_entity.id
_entity.type
_entity.pdbx_description
1 polymer ?
#
loop_
_entity_poly.entity_id
_entity_poly.type
_entity_poly.pdbx_seq_one_letter_code
_entity_poly.pdbx_strand_id
1 'polypeptide(L)'
;EELSHTLPMQKLYEKYQSASWIYGRTPDFDVELEHRFEWGHVQVGFHVQGGNVSRSVVYSDAMDAELIANLAPCFQGIPLNGTDLAQALRRDYKGSIPQEVDDLATWLETEWAKMF
;
A
#
# COMPACT_ATOMS: atom_id res chain seq x y z
N GLU A 1 -50.78 29.97 -8.65
CA GLU A 1 -50.20 28.70 -9.11
C GLU A 1 -48.73 28.89 -9.50
N GLU A 2 -47.75 28.39 -8.74
CA GLU A 2 -47.34 26.97 -8.66
C GLU A 2 -46.57 26.54 -9.93
N LEU A 3 -45.32 26.04 -9.93
CA LEU A 3 -44.53 25.37 -8.91
C LEU A 3 -43.02 25.68 -9.04
N SER A 4 -42.43 25.91 -7.88
CA SER A 4 -41.04 25.64 -7.53
C SER A 4 -40.60 24.22 -7.88
N HIS A 5 -39.50 24.06 -8.63
CA HIS A 5 -38.63 22.89 -8.49
C HIS A 5 -37.18 23.19 -8.89
N THR A 6 -36.59 24.20 -8.25
CA THR A 6 -35.14 24.26 -8.07
C THR A 6 -34.76 23.15 -7.08
N LEU A 7 -34.56 21.93 -7.56
CA LEU A 7 -33.94 20.86 -6.77
C LEU A 7 -32.42 20.90 -6.94
N PRO A 8 -31.69 20.88 -5.82
CA PRO A 8 -30.27 21.24 -5.79
C PRO A 8 -29.41 20.05 -6.25
N MET A 9 -28.85 20.12 -7.46
CA MET A 9 -27.77 19.23 -7.91
C MET A 9 -26.43 19.47 -7.15
N GLN A 10 -26.50 19.98 -5.92
CA GLN A 10 -25.34 20.41 -5.13
C GLN A 10 -24.94 19.36 -4.09
N LYS A 11 -25.76 18.31 -3.83
CA LYS A 11 -25.48 17.35 -2.75
C LYS A 11 -24.70 16.08 -3.13
N LEU A 12 -24.43 15.83 -4.41
CA LEU A 12 -23.55 14.71 -4.79
C LEU A 12 -22.10 15.11 -5.07
N TYR A 13 -21.82 16.42 -5.20
CA TYR A 13 -20.47 16.88 -5.50
C TYR A 13 -19.56 16.94 -4.27
N GLU A 14 -20.12 17.03 -3.06
CA GLU A 14 -19.36 17.07 -1.80
C GLU A 14 -18.72 15.73 -1.41
N LYS A 15 -19.07 14.62 -2.06
CA LYS A 15 -18.41 13.33 -1.81
C LYS A 15 -17.18 13.09 -2.70
N TYR A 16 -17.10 13.79 -3.83
CA TYR A 16 -16.03 13.60 -4.83
C TYR A 16 -15.08 14.81 -4.96
N GLN A 17 -15.39 15.94 -4.32
CA GLN A 17 -14.49 17.10 -4.22
C GLN A 17 -13.62 17.13 -2.96
N SER A 18 -13.36 15.97 -2.35
CA SER A 18 -12.22 15.84 -1.45
C SER A 18 -10.94 15.85 -2.27
N ALA A 19 -10.55 17.05 -2.71
CA ALA A 19 -9.25 17.41 -3.28
C ALA A 19 -8.12 17.32 -2.23
N SER A 20 -8.24 16.37 -1.30
CA SER A 20 -7.20 15.85 -0.41
C SER A 20 -6.75 14.43 -0.85
N TRP A 21 -7.31 13.89 -1.94
CA TRP A 21 -7.15 12.49 -2.35
C TRP A 21 -6.09 12.23 -3.43
N ILE A 22 -5.36 13.22 -3.96
CA ILE A 22 -4.34 12.90 -4.98
C ILE A 22 -2.99 13.63 -4.88
N TYR A 23 -2.85 14.74 -4.14
CA TYR A 23 -1.60 15.53 -4.19
C TYR A 23 -1.27 16.31 -2.90
N GLY A 24 -1.72 15.82 -1.73
CA GLY A 24 -1.80 16.65 -0.52
C GLY A 24 -0.84 16.33 0.63
N ARG A 25 -0.11 15.22 0.61
CA ARG A 25 0.99 14.91 1.53
C ARG A 25 1.84 13.91 0.79
N THR A 26 3.08 14.27 0.44
CA THR A 26 4.13 13.25 0.41
C THR A 26 3.96 12.51 1.72
N PRO A 27 3.52 11.25 1.70
CA PRO A 27 3.42 10.55 2.95
C PRO A 27 4.84 10.58 3.54
N ASP A 28 4.94 10.87 4.83
CA ASP A 28 6.21 10.88 5.55
C ASP A 28 6.68 9.42 5.67
N PHE A 29 7.00 8.80 4.53
CA PHE A 29 7.58 7.49 4.42
C PHE A 29 9.07 7.73 4.20
N ASP A 30 9.90 7.17 5.08
CA ASP A 30 11.35 7.18 4.91
C ASP A 30 11.76 6.45 3.62
N VAL A 31 11.02 5.39 3.27
CA VAL A 31 11.24 4.60 2.07
C VAL A 31 9.91 4.31 1.40
N GLU A 32 9.82 4.66 0.12
CA GLU A 32 8.70 4.33 -0.75
C GLU A 32 9.21 3.51 -1.92
N LEU A 33 8.55 2.39 -2.18
CA LEU A 33 8.85 1.48 -3.27
C LEU A 33 7.58 1.29 -4.09
N GLU A 34 7.68 1.45 -5.40
CA GLU A 34 6.58 1.14 -6.32
C GLU A 34 7.05 0.16 -7.37
N HIS A 35 6.18 -0.76 -7.74
CA HIS A 35 6.45 -1.73 -8.80
C HIS A 35 5.19 -2.20 -9.49
N ARG A 36 5.33 -2.39 -10.79
CA ARG A 36 4.26 -2.92 -11.63
C ARG A 36 4.54 -4.38 -11.94
N PHE A 37 3.78 -5.24 -11.29
CA PHE A 37 3.75 -6.67 -11.58
C PHE A 37 2.80 -6.97 -12.75
N GLU A 38 2.85 -8.21 -13.24
CA GLU A 38 1.96 -8.69 -14.30
C GLU A 38 0.49 -8.73 -13.86
N TRP A 39 0.26 -8.96 -12.56
CA TRP A 39 -1.06 -9.05 -11.94
C TRP A 39 -1.61 -7.71 -11.44
N GLY A 40 -0.77 -6.66 -11.36
CA GLY A 40 -1.20 -5.36 -10.85
C GLY A 40 -0.04 -4.44 -10.48
N HIS A 41 -0.39 -3.19 -10.15
CA HIS A 41 0.57 -2.23 -9.60
C HIS A 41 0.55 -2.28 -8.07
N VAL A 42 1.72 -2.32 -7.45
CA VAL A 42 1.90 -2.30 -6.00
C VAL A 42 2.80 -1.13 -5.61
N GLN A 43 2.41 -0.42 -4.57
CA GLN A 43 3.20 0.60 -3.94
C GLN A 43 3.27 0.30 -2.45
N VAL A 44 4.47 0.31 -1.88
CA VAL A 44 4.74 0.07 -0.48
C VAL A 44 5.47 1.27 0.10
N GLY A 45 4.87 1.90 1.09
CA GLY A 45 5.47 2.95 1.89
C GLY A 45 5.87 2.42 3.26
N PHE A 46 7.10 2.66 3.67
CA PHE A 46 7.65 2.32 4.98
C PHE A 46 8.05 3.59 5.73
N HIS A 47 7.67 3.63 7.00
CA HIS A 47 8.10 4.62 7.96
C HIS A 47 9.04 3.93 8.95
N VAL A 48 10.27 4.42 9.05
CA VAL A 48 11.33 3.79 9.84
C VAL A 48 11.69 4.69 11.00
N GLN A 49 11.66 4.14 12.20
CA GLN A 49 12.07 4.84 13.40
C GLN A 49 13.17 4.04 14.10
N GLY A 50 14.38 4.59 14.15
CA GLY A 50 15.52 3.95 14.82
C GLY A 50 16.04 2.67 14.13
N GLY A 51 15.77 2.51 12.82
CA GLY A 51 16.20 1.34 12.04
C GLY A 51 15.15 0.23 11.90
N ASN A 52 13.99 0.37 12.56
CA ASN A 52 12.86 -0.56 12.47
C ASN A 52 11.67 0.10 11.79
N VAL A 53 10.91 -0.67 11.01
CA VAL A 53 9.66 -0.23 10.40
C VAL A 53 8.65 0.01 11.53
N SER A 54 8.38 1.28 11.80
CA SER A 54 7.40 1.70 12.81
C SER A 54 5.99 1.68 12.22
N ARG A 55 5.87 1.98 10.92
CA ARG A 55 4.61 1.88 10.18
C ARG A 55 4.86 1.52 8.73
N SER A 56 3.94 0.78 8.15
CA SER A 56 3.96 0.36 6.75
C SER A 56 2.58 0.55 6.16
N VAL A 57 2.55 0.94 4.89
CA VAL A 57 1.33 1.11 4.12
C VAL A 57 1.56 0.46 2.77
N VAL A 58 0.70 -0.47 2.41
CA VAL A 58 0.71 -1.09 1.09
C VAL A 58 -0.52 -0.57 0.36
N TYR A 59 -0.31 -0.11 -0.86
CA TYR A 59 -1.32 0.15 -1.85
C TYR A 59 -1.11 -0.84 -2.98
N SER A 60 -2.16 -1.46 -3.48
CA SER A 60 -2.09 -2.24 -4.70
C SER A 60 -3.39 -2.06 -5.46
N ASP A 61 -3.28 -2.03 -6.78
CA ASP A 61 -4.40 -2.05 -7.70
C ASP A 61 -4.96 -3.47 -7.88
N ALA A 62 -4.38 -4.46 -7.18
CA ALA A 62 -4.96 -5.80 -7.09
C ALA A 62 -6.38 -5.72 -6.52
N MET A 63 -7.30 -6.47 -7.14
CA MET A 63 -8.69 -6.59 -6.69
C MET A 63 -8.81 -7.20 -5.27
N ASP A 64 -7.73 -7.76 -4.74
CA ASP A 64 -7.63 -8.37 -3.42
C ASP A 64 -7.21 -7.36 -2.34
N ALA A 65 -8.17 -6.53 -1.91
CA ALA A 65 -8.00 -5.62 -0.79
C ALA A 65 -7.63 -6.34 0.53
N GLU A 66 -8.08 -7.59 0.70
CA GLU A 66 -7.72 -8.41 1.86
C GLU A 66 -6.23 -8.76 1.87
N LEU A 67 -5.62 -9.03 0.72
CA LEU A 67 -4.20 -9.32 0.60
C LEU A 67 -3.39 -8.08 1.03
N ILE A 68 -3.74 -6.90 0.51
CA ILE A 68 -3.10 -5.62 0.87
C ILE A 68 -3.22 -5.33 2.38
N ALA A 69 -4.40 -5.56 2.94
CA ALA A 69 -4.66 -5.34 4.35
C ALA A 69 -3.86 -6.27 5.26
N ASN A 70 -3.53 -7.48 4.80
CA ASN A 70 -2.67 -8.43 5.52
C ASN A 70 -1.16 -8.13 5.33
N LEU A 71 -0.75 -7.61 4.17
CA LEU A 71 0.65 -7.26 3.91
C LEU A 71 1.13 -6.10 4.80
N ALA A 72 0.33 -5.05 4.95
CA ALA A 72 0.72 -3.86 5.73
C ALA A 72 1.17 -4.19 7.17
N PRO A 73 0.40 -4.92 8.01
CA PRO A 73 0.83 -5.26 9.37
C PRO A 73 2.02 -6.22 9.41
N CYS A 74 2.25 -7.05 8.37
CA CYS A 74 3.39 -7.98 8.34
C CYS A 74 4.74 -7.28 8.45
N PHE A 75 4.84 -6.05 7.94
CA PHE A 75 6.09 -5.30 7.96
C PHE A 75 6.31 -4.50 9.26
N GLN A 76 5.31 -4.37 10.13
CA GLN A 76 5.43 -3.57 11.35
C GLN A 76 6.34 -4.23 12.37
N GLY A 77 7.31 -3.47 12.89
CA GLY A 77 8.30 -3.91 13.87
C GLY A 77 9.50 -4.65 13.28
N ILE A 78 9.53 -4.86 11.97
CA ILE A 78 10.61 -5.57 11.28
C ILE A 78 11.69 -4.57 10.88
N PRO A 79 12.99 -4.91 10.98
CA PRO A 79 14.03 -4.08 10.40
C PRO A 79 13.74 -3.84 8.92
N LEU A 80 13.91 -2.59 8.45
CA LEU A 80 13.76 -2.28 7.03
C LEU A 80 14.93 -2.92 6.28
N ASN A 81 14.76 -4.19 5.91
CA ASN A 81 15.75 -4.98 5.20
C ASN A 81 15.01 -5.96 4.29
N GLY A 82 15.34 -5.98 3.00
CA GLY A 82 14.61 -6.75 1.98
C GLY A 82 14.43 -8.22 2.36
N THR A 83 15.48 -8.86 2.88
CA THR A 83 15.43 -10.28 3.29
C THR A 83 14.52 -10.53 4.50
N ASP A 84 14.53 -9.64 5.49
CA ASP A 84 13.67 -9.76 6.68
C ASP A 84 12.19 -9.52 6.32
N LEU A 85 11.92 -8.51 5.49
CA LEU A 85 10.58 -8.21 4.99
C LEU A 85 10.02 -9.40 4.17
N ALA A 86 10.84 -9.96 3.28
CA ALA A 86 10.48 -11.13 2.48
C ALA A 86 10.24 -12.39 3.35
N GLN A 87 11.08 -12.63 4.35
CA GLN A 87 10.85 -13.73 5.29
C GLN A 87 9.58 -13.55 6.10
N ALA A 88 9.26 -12.33 6.52
CA ALA A 88 8.05 -12.04 7.27
C ALA A 88 6.79 -12.40 6.48
N LEU A 89 6.75 -12.01 5.21
CA LEU A 89 5.69 -12.39 4.28
C LEU A 89 5.57 -13.90 4.16
N ARG A 90 6.67 -14.59 3.88
CA ARG A 90 6.68 -16.07 3.76
C ARG A 90 6.24 -16.77 5.05
N ARG A 91 6.50 -16.16 6.21
CA ARG A 91 6.14 -16.71 7.53
C ARG A 91 4.65 -16.57 7.85
N ASP A 92 4.03 -15.48 7.42
CA ASP A 92 2.61 -15.22 7.69
C ASP A 92 1.71 -16.16 6.86
N TYR A 93 2.09 -16.41 5.61
CA TYR A 93 1.40 -17.33 4.70
C TYR A 93 1.86 -18.79 4.89
N LYS A 94 1.50 -19.40 6.03
CA LYS A 94 1.78 -20.82 6.31
C LYS A 94 0.91 -21.77 5.46
N GLY A 95 1.43 -22.19 4.31
CA GLY A 95 0.93 -23.35 3.56
C GLY A 95 0.77 -23.13 2.06
N SER A 96 0.12 -22.03 1.67
CA SER A 96 0.04 -21.58 0.28
C SER A 96 0.26 -20.08 0.23
N ILE A 97 1.48 -19.70 -0.14
CA ILE A 97 1.83 -18.31 -0.44
C ILE A 97 1.22 -18.02 -1.81
N PRO A 98 0.32 -17.03 -1.94
CA PRO A 98 -0.15 -16.57 -3.25
C PRO A 98 1.05 -16.15 -4.09
N GLN A 99 1.01 -16.39 -5.40
CA GLN A 99 2.14 -16.05 -6.27
C GLN A 99 2.46 -14.56 -6.17
N GLU A 100 1.43 -13.71 -6.05
CA GLU A 100 1.57 -12.27 -5.83
C GLU A 100 2.42 -11.90 -4.61
N VAL A 101 2.31 -12.67 -3.52
CA VAL A 101 3.06 -12.43 -2.29
C VAL A 101 4.52 -12.86 -2.44
N ASP A 102 4.78 -13.98 -3.14
CA ASP A 102 6.15 -14.44 -3.38
C ASP A 102 6.88 -13.55 -4.41
N ASP A 103 6.18 -13.08 -5.44
CA ASP A 103 6.69 -12.06 -6.38
C ASP A 103 7.04 -10.76 -5.64
N LEU A 104 6.15 -10.30 -4.75
CA LEU A 104 6.38 -9.12 -3.92
C LEU A 104 7.57 -9.30 -2.96
N ALA A 105 7.68 -10.47 -2.32
CA ALA A 105 8.80 -10.80 -1.45
C ALA A 105 10.13 -10.78 -2.22
N THR A 106 10.17 -11.45 -3.38
CA THR A 106 11.37 -11.52 -4.24
C THR A 106 11.75 -10.13 -4.78
N TRP A 107 10.76 -9.32 -5.14
CA TRP A 107 10.95 -7.95 -5.56
C TRP A 107 11.54 -7.09 -4.45
N LEU A 108 11.03 -7.18 -3.21
CA LEU A 108 11.57 -6.47 -2.05
C LEU A 108 13.04 -6.85 -1.80
N GLU A 109 13.40 -8.14 -1.89
CA GLU A 109 14.80 -8.58 -1.76
C GLU A 109 15.68 -7.96 -2.86
N THR A 110 15.17 -7.94 -4.09
CA THR A 110 15.93 -7.48 -5.27
C THR A 110 16.11 -5.96 -5.30
N GLU A 111 15.06 -5.18 -5.06
CA GLU A 111 15.18 -3.71 -5.03
C GLU A 111 16.00 -3.24 -3.85
N TRP A 112 15.81 -3.87 -2.68
CA TRP A 112 16.62 -3.56 -1.52
C TRP A 112 18.10 -3.83 -1.77
N ALA A 113 18.43 -4.96 -2.42
CA ALA A 113 19.80 -5.28 -2.80
C ALA A 113 20.40 -4.32 -3.83
N LYS A 114 19.60 -3.59 -4.62
CA LYS A 114 20.07 -2.55 -5.56
C LYS A 114 20.32 -1.20 -4.90
N MET A 115 19.75 -0.95 -3.72
CA MET A 115 19.93 0.31 -2.99
C MET A 115 21.26 0.37 -2.20
N PHE A 116 21.98 -0.75 -2.08
CA PHE A 116 23.30 -0.87 -1.45
C PHE A 116 24.36 -1.31 -2.46
#